data_AF-A0A963HBQ5-F1
#
_entry.id   AF-A0A963HBQ5-F1
#
_cell.length_a   1.000
_cell.length_b   1.000
_cell.length_c   1.000
_cell.angle_alpha   90.00
_cell.angle_beta   90.00
_cell.angle_gamma   90.00
#
_symmetry.space_group_name_H-M   'P 1'
#
loop_
_entity.id
_entity.type
_entity.pdbx_description
1 polymer ?
#
loop_
_entity_poly.entity_id
_entity_poly.type
_entity_poly.pdbx_seq_one_letter_code
_entity_poly.pdbx_strand_id
1 'polypeptide(L)'
;IDRVTRLLASGIEVQNADGSFVRFIANDPARPEEYTEFRRIATHLRWLNDKRKLFVRTLVFEEPIAPALTAAPSAADVINADKEGLQWRRNADGSYQLARFQAGRVVVMNVDPMSLGNQARFELNERIKRNPRGFVFLDVRPDGPGGDFPIRGAIKLRSMLQMLAFVANGARAAPEFDVAPDPRTGPVAENPRAALHIDISPAPPSTTIASVDFAGRSYSVGDTQWDRATFAMLGDLFQTAVGEVKGVDLPITISK
;
A
#
# COMPACT_ATOMS: atom_id res chain seq x y z
N ILE A 1 -7.49 5.82 0.62
CA ILE A 1 -6.50 4.91 1.23
C ILE A 1 -7.15 3.86 2.15
N ASP A 2 -8.12 4.22 3.01
CA ASP A 2 -8.78 3.30 3.96
C ASP A 2 -9.30 1.98 3.34
N ARG A 3 -10.17 2.08 2.32
CA ARG A 3 -10.70 0.92 1.57
C ARG A 3 -9.59 -0.01 1.08
N VAL A 4 -8.59 0.58 0.43
CA VAL A 4 -7.41 -0.10 -0.11
C VAL A 4 -6.68 -0.83 1.01
N THR A 5 -6.38 -0.15 2.11
CA THR A 5 -5.66 -0.72 3.26
C THR A 5 -6.46 -1.86 3.90
N ARG A 6 -7.76 -1.69 4.16
CA ARG A 6 -8.60 -2.71 4.80
C ARG A 6 -8.79 -3.96 3.94
N LEU A 7 -8.78 -3.82 2.62
CA LEU A 7 -8.90 -4.95 1.69
C LEU A 7 -7.54 -5.63 1.44
N LEU A 8 -6.52 -4.85 1.07
CA LEU A 8 -5.20 -5.38 0.68
C LEU A 8 -4.32 -5.77 1.86
N ALA A 9 -4.42 -5.15 3.03
CA ALA A 9 -3.50 -5.48 4.11
C ALA A 9 -3.98 -6.71 4.88
N SER A 10 -3.13 -7.73 4.98
CA SER A 10 -3.31 -8.84 5.93
C SER A 10 -3.04 -8.42 7.38
N GLY A 11 -2.29 -7.33 7.56
CA GLY A 11 -1.94 -6.75 8.85
C GLY A 11 -0.71 -5.86 8.74
N ILE A 12 -0.20 -5.44 9.88
CA ILE A 12 0.96 -4.57 10.01
C ILE A 12 2.02 -5.28 10.85
N GLU A 13 3.22 -5.39 10.30
CA GLU A 13 4.40 -5.80 11.04
C GLU A 13 5.01 -4.57 11.71
N VAL A 14 4.91 -4.49 13.03
CA VAL A 14 5.53 -3.41 13.81
C VAL A 14 7.02 -3.67 13.89
N GLN A 15 7.82 -2.63 13.61
CA GLN A 15 9.27 -2.72 13.52
C GLN A 15 9.96 -1.69 14.42
N ASN A 16 11.11 -2.08 14.97
CA ASN A 16 12.02 -1.16 15.65
C ASN A 16 12.67 -0.20 14.64
N ALA A 17 13.42 0.79 15.15
CA ALA A 17 14.14 1.75 14.30
C ALA A 17 15.19 1.10 13.37
N ASP A 18 15.77 -0.03 13.79
CA ASP A 18 16.71 -0.83 12.99
C ASP A 18 16.03 -1.74 11.95
N GLY A 19 14.69 -1.81 11.96
CA GLY A 19 13.88 -2.66 11.08
C GLY A 19 13.61 -4.06 11.63
N SER A 20 14.04 -4.39 12.85
CA SER A 20 13.75 -5.69 13.47
C SER A 20 12.27 -5.83 13.85
N PHE A 21 11.75 -7.05 13.72
CA PHE A 21 10.36 -7.41 14.04
C PHE A 21 10.05 -7.22 15.54
N VAL A 22 8.91 -6.62 15.84
CA VAL A 22 8.39 -6.50 17.22
C VAL A 22 7.16 -7.38 17.41
N ARG A 23 6.12 -7.16 16.60
CA ARG A 23 4.85 -7.91 16.65
C ARG A 23 4.08 -7.74 15.34
N PHE A 24 3.06 -8.56 15.15
CA PHE A 24 2.12 -8.44 14.05
C PHE A 24 0.76 -7.97 14.56
N ILE A 25 0.12 -7.04 13.84
CA ILE A 25 -1.23 -6.56 14.08
C ILE A 25 -2.09 -7.06 12.93
N ALA A 26 -2.81 -8.15 13.12
CA ALA A 26 -3.63 -8.78 12.09
C ALA A 26 -4.87 -7.96 11.73
N ASN A 27 -5.13 -7.88 10.43
CA ASN A 27 -6.44 -7.50 9.90
C ASN A 27 -7.33 -8.75 9.84
N ASP A 28 -7.70 -9.30 10.99
CA ASP A 28 -8.50 -10.51 11.11
C ASP A 28 -9.55 -10.38 12.22
N PRO A 29 -10.86 -10.30 11.91
CA PRO A 29 -11.92 -10.20 12.91
C PRO A 29 -11.94 -11.34 13.93
N ALA A 30 -11.37 -12.51 13.62
CA ALA A 30 -11.21 -13.61 14.58
C ALA A 30 -10.19 -13.30 15.69
N ARG A 31 -9.44 -12.19 15.56
CA ARG A 31 -8.50 -11.65 16.55
C ARG A 31 -8.93 -10.23 16.94
N PRO A 32 -9.93 -10.07 17.84
CA PRO A 32 -10.61 -8.80 18.02
C PRO A 32 -9.71 -7.64 18.45
N GLU A 33 -8.73 -7.89 19.31
CA GLU A 33 -7.78 -6.87 19.80
C GLU A 33 -6.89 -6.36 18.66
N GLU A 34 -6.25 -7.28 17.92
CA GLU A 34 -5.40 -6.94 16.78
C GLU A 34 -6.20 -6.25 15.67
N TYR A 35 -7.41 -6.74 15.35
CA TYR A 35 -8.28 -6.14 14.34
C TYR A 35 -8.74 -4.74 14.74
N THR A 36 -9.07 -4.52 16.02
CA THR A 36 -9.43 -3.20 16.55
C THR A 36 -8.28 -2.22 16.36
N GLU A 37 -7.06 -2.63 16.71
CA GLU A 37 -5.89 -1.80 16.52
C GLU A 37 -5.60 -1.53 15.04
N PHE A 38 -5.66 -2.56 14.19
CA PHE A 38 -5.49 -2.43 12.75
C PHE A 38 -6.49 -1.43 12.17
N ARG A 39 -7.77 -1.54 12.55
CA ARG A 39 -8.84 -0.64 12.10
C ARG A 39 -8.59 0.80 12.53
N ARG A 40 -8.16 1.02 13.77
CA ARG A 40 -7.77 2.35 14.26
C ARG A 40 -6.62 2.94 13.45
N ILE A 41 -5.61 2.13 13.13
CA ILE A 41 -4.50 2.56 12.26
C ILE A 41 -5.00 2.91 10.86
N ALA A 42 -5.81 2.06 10.23
CA ALA A 42 -6.34 2.30 8.89
C ALA A 42 -7.17 3.61 8.84
N THR A 43 -8.00 3.85 9.85
CA THR A 43 -8.75 5.11 10.01
C THR A 43 -7.83 6.31 10.24
N HIS A 44 -6.73 6.14 10.99
CA HIS A 44 -5.74 7.20 11.19
C HIS A 44 -5.04 7.59 9.87
N LEU A 45 -4.61 6.59 9.09
CA LEU A 45 -4.01 6.82 7.77
C LEU A 45 -5.00 7.48 6.81
N ARG A 46 -6.28 7.10 6.86
CA ARG A 46 -7.34 7.79 6.13
C ARG A 46 -7.41 9.26 6.49
N TRP A 47 -7.50 9.57 7.78
CA TRP A 47 -7.60 10.94 8.26
C TRP A 47 -6.41 11.78 7.79
N LEU A 48 -5.18 11.25 7.89
CA LEU A 48 -3.98 11.90 7.35
C LEU A 48 -4.07 12.14 5.83
N ASN A 49 -4.56 11.15 5.07
CA ASN A 49 -4.76 11.26 3.63
C ASN A 49 -5.79 12.34 3.29
N ASP A 50 -6.92 12.38 4.00
CA ASP A 50 -7.99 13.36 3.78
C ASP A 50 -7.50 14.79 4.08
N LYS A 51 -6.54 14.94 5.00
CA LYS A 51 -5.84 16.21 5.28
C LYS A 51 -4.65 16.49 4.36
N ARG A 52 -4.38 15.64 3.36
CA ARG A 52 -3.23 15.73 2.44
C ARG A 52 -1.88 15.73 3.19
N LYS A 53 -1.81 15.00 4.30
CA LYS A 53 -0.62 14.82 5.13
C LYS A 53 -0.07 13.40 5.09
N LEU A 54 -0.68 12.50 4.32
CA LEU A 54 -0.14 11.17 4.05
C LEU A 54 0.50 11.13 2.66
N PHE A 55 1.74 10.65 2.59
CA PHE A 55 2.50 10.47 1.37
C PHE A 55 2.63 8.98 1.08
N VAL A 56 2.05 8.54 -0.04
CA VAL A 56 2.19 7.18 -0.55
C VAL A 56 2.92 7.24 -1.89
N ARG A 57 4.25 7.04 -1.87
CA ARG A 57 5.10 7.27 -3.05
C ARG A 57 6.30 6.33 -3.08
N THR A 58 6.82 6.08 -4.28
CA THR A 58 8.12 5.44 -4.47
C THR A 58 9.23 6.38 -3.99
N LEU A 59 10.17 5.86 -3.20
CA LEU A 59 11.41 6.59 -2.93
C LEU A 59 12.18 6.81 -4.23
N VAL A 60 12.74 8.00 -4.36
CA VAL A 60 13.51 8.40 -5.52
C VAL A 60 14.80 9.03 -5.00
N PHE A 61 15.94 8.58 -5.51
CA PHE A 61 17.23 9.13 -5.13
C PHE A 61 18.23 8.96 -6.27
N GLU A 62 19.27 9.79 -6.24
CA GLU A 62 20.38 9.75 -7.17
C GLU A 62 21.50 8.91 -6.56
N GLU A 63 21.98 7.91 -7.31
CA GLU A 63 23.11 7.08 -6.94
C GLU A 63 24.36 7.57 -7.71
N PRO A 64 25.41 8.06 -7.03
CA PRO A 64 26.67 8.40 -7.67
C PRO A 64 27.29 7.16 -8.29
N ILE A 65 27.58 7.19 -9.60
CA ILE A 65 28.14 6.02 -10.31
C ILE A 65 29.63 6.13 -10.62
N ALA A 66 30.20 7.32 -10.46
CA ALA A 66 31.62 7.62 -10.70
C ALA A 66 32.10 8.72 -9.73
N PRO A 67 33.42 8.89 -9.51
CA PRO A 67 33.94 10.05 -8.80
C PRO A 67 33.55 11.37 -9.49
N ALA A 68 33.38 12.43 -8.70
CA ALA A 68 33.08 13.76 -9.25
C ALA A 68 34.27 14.30 -10.07
N LEU A 69 33.96 14.94 -11.20
CA LEU A 69 34.93 15.61 -12.05
C LEU A 69 35.10 17.07 -11.63
N THR A 70 36.32 17.58 -11.64
CA THR A 70 36.60 19.01 -11.39
C THR A 70 36.32 19.87 -12.62
N ALA A 71 36.44 19.31 -13.82
CA ALA A 71 36.10 19.96 -15.08
C ALA A 71 34.66 19.65 -15.50
N ALA A 72 34.05 20.59 -16.23
CA ALA A 72 32.73 20.40 -16.80
C ALA A 72 32.73 19.25 -17.84
N PRO A 73 31.72 18.37 -17.82
CA PRO A 73 31.58 17.32 -18.83
C PRO A 73 31.38 17.95 -20.22
N SER A 74 31.91 17.30 -21.25
CA SER A 74 31.71 17.75 -22.63
C SER A 74 30.26 17.51 -23.08
N ALA A 75 29.84 18.17 -24.17
CA ALA A 75 28.52 17.90 -24.76
C ALA A 75 28.35 16.42 -25.15
N ALA A 76 29.42 15.75 -25.60
CA ALA A 76 29.40 14.34 -25.91
C ALA A 76 29.18 13.48 -24.66
N ASP A 77 29.82 13.83 -23.53
CA ASP A 77 29.65 13.12 -22.25
C ASP A 77 28.23 13.27 -21.70
N VAL A 78 27.61 14.44 -21.88
CA VAL A 78 26.22 14.69 -21.47
C VAL A 78 25.26 13.87 -22.32
N ILE A 79 25.44 13.85 -23.65
CA ILE A 79 24.60 13.07 -24.57
C ILE A 79 24.75 11.57 -24.31
N ASN A 80 25.97 11.08 -24.05
CA ASN A 80 26.21 9.67 -23.76
C ASN A 80 25.63 9.26 -22.40
N ALA A 81 25.75 10.11 -21.38
CA ALA A 81 25.10 9.89 -20.09
C ALA A 81 23.57 9.77 -20.24
N ASP A 82 22.93 10.67 -20.99
CA ASP A 82 21.48 10.66 -21.20
C ASP A 82 21.01 9.37 -21.91
N LYS A 83 21.75 8.90 -22.93
CA LYS A 83 21.49 7.62 -23.61
C LYS A 83 21.51 6.41 -22.67
N GLU A 84 22.29 6.49 -21.60
CA GLU A 84 22.40 5.44 -20.56
C GLU A 84 21.45 5.68 -19.36
N GLY A 85 20.60 6.70 -19.42
CA GLY A 85 19.70 7.06 -18.31
C GLY A 85 20.43 7.67 -17.11
N LEU A 86 21.60 8.28 -17.35
CA LEU A 86 22.45 8.92 -16.36
C LEU A 86 22.36 10.45 -16.49
N GLN A 87 22.59 11.16 -15.39
CA GLN A 87 22.54 12.62 -15.37
C GLN A 87 23.77 13.20 -14.69
N TRP A 88 24.33 14.25 -15.29
CA TRP A 88 25.35 15.07 -14.66
C TRP A 88 24.71 16.13 -13.76
N ARG A 89 25.19 16.23 -12.52
CA ARG A 89 24.81 17.25 -11.54
C ARG A 89 26.03 18.08 -11.18
N ARG A 90 25.86 19.39 -11.06
CA ARG A 90 26.89 20.26 -10.50
C ARG A 90 26.72 20.33 -8.98
N ASN A 91 27.76 19.95 -8.25
CA ASN A 91 27.83 20.02 -6.81
C ASN A 91 28.07 21.46 -6.33
N ALA A 92 27.84 21.71 -5.04
CA ALA A 92 28.03 23.03 -4.42
C ALA A 92 29.50 23.50 -4.47
N ASP A 93 30.45 22.56 -4.46
CA ASP A 93 31.89 22.83 -4.61
C ASP A 93 32.32 23.10 -6.06
N GLY A 94 31.37 23.07 -7.01
CA GLY A 94 31.60 23.28 -8.43
C GLY A 94 32.02 22.04 -9.21
N SER A 95 32.24 20.91 -8.56
CA SER A 95 32.51 19.62 -9.22
C SER A 95 31.25 19.07 -9.92
N TYR A 96 31.44 18.13 -10.84
CA TYR A 96 30.39 17.52 -11.63
C TYR A 96 30.26 16.03 -11.28
N GLN A 97 29.12 15.64 -10.75
CA GLN A 97 28.80 14.29 -10.35
C GLN A 97 27.94 13.61 -11.41
N LEU A 98 28.39 12.46 -11.92
CA LEU A 98 27.55 11.58 -12.72
C LEU A 98 26.73 10.70 -11.79
N ALA A 99 25.41 10.73 -11.94
CA ALA A 99 24.49 9.98 -11.11
C ALA A 99 23.43 9.25 -11.92
N ARG A 100 22.95 8.13 -11.38
CA ARG A 100 21.79 7.40 -11.89
C ARG A 100 20.58 7.70 -11.03
N PHE A 101 19.45 8.02 -11.67
CA PHE A 101 18.18 8.14 -10.97
C PHE A 101 17.64 6.74 -10.65
N GLN A 102 17.40 6.46 -9.37
CA GLN A 102 16.92 5.17 -8.91
C GLN A 102 15.55 5.29 -8.25
N ALA A 103 14.60 4.49 -8.75
CA ALA A 103 13.33 4.23 -8.09
C ALA A 103 13.51 3.11 -7.05
N GLY A 104 13.17 3.41 -5.80
CA GLY A 104 13.25 2.51 -4.66
C GLY A 104 11.93 1.82 -4.33
N ARG A 105 11.78 1.42 -3.06
CA ARG A 105 10.52 0.87 -2.54
C ARG A 105 9.46 1.97 -2.34
N VAL A 106 8.19 1.56 -2.34
CA VAL A 106 7.06 2.41 -1.95
C VAL A 106 7.03 2.58 -0.44
N VAL A 107 6.79 3.81 0.01
CA VAL A 107 6.65 4.17 1.42
C VAL A 107 5.29 4.85 1.67
N VAL A 108 4.77 4.67 2.88
CA VAL A 108 3.61 5.38 3.44
C VAL A 108 4.09 6.18 4.63
N MET A 109 4.10 7.52 4.53
CA MET A 109 4.68 8.39 5.56
C MET A 109 3.81 9.61 5.84
N ASN A 110 3.88 10.16 7.06
CA ASN A 110 3.23 11.44 7.41
C ASN A 110 4.13 12.67 7.16
N VAL A 111 5.35 12.45 6.67
CA VAL A 111 6.29 13.48 6.21
C VAL A 111 6.60 13.25 4.74
N ASP A 112 6.83 14.32 3.98
CA ASP A 112 7.15 14.20 2.56
C ASP A 112 8.52 13.51 2.39
N PRO A 113 8.59 12.34 1.73
CA PRO A 113 9.87 11.69 1.49
C PRO A 113 10.85 12.58 0.71
N MET A 114 10.36 13.51 -0.10
CA MET A 114 11.19 14.45 -0.86
C MET A 114 11.79 15.58 -0.02
N SER A 115 11.27 15.82 1.19
CA SER A 115 11.91 16.75 2.13
C SER A 115 13.15 16.14 2.80
N LEU A 116 13.33 14.82 2.71
CA LEU A 116 14.55 14.14 3.15
C LEU A 116 15.68 14.41 2.15
N GLY A 117 16.92 14.52 2.62
CA GLY A 117 18.10 14.59 1.74
C GLY A 117 18.27 13.31 0.91
N ASN A 118 19.03 13.39 -0.19
CA ASN A 118 19.26 12.26 -1.09
C ASN A 118 19.82 11.03 -0.36
N GLN A 119 20.83 11.23 0.49
CA GLN A 119 21.45 10.19 1.31
C GLN A 119 20.45 9.54 2.26
N ALA A 120 19.60 10.32 2.93
CA ALA A 120 18.58 9.81 3.85
C ALA A 120 17.53 8.96 3.13
N ARG A 121 17.15 9.32 1.88
CA ARG A 121 16.26 8.50 1.05
C ARG A 121 16.92 7.18 0.63
N PHE A 122 18.20 7.23 0.25
CA PHE A 122 18.98 6.03 -0.08
C PHE A 122 19.08 5.09 1.13
N GLU A 123 19.49 5.58 2.30
CA GLU A 123 19.62 4.78 3.53
C GLU A 123 18.29 4.20 4.00
N LEU A 124 17.21 4.98 3.91
CA LEU A 124 15.87 4.49 4.15
C LEU A 124 15.53 3.34 3.20
N ASN A 125 15.81 3.52 1.90
CA ASN A 125 15.56 2.50 0.89
C ASN A 125 16.35 1.21 1.14
N GLU A 126 17.64 1.29 1.48
CA GLU A 126 18.47 0.13 1.81
C GLU A 126 17.95 -0.63 3.04
N ARG A 127 17.45 0.10 4.05
CA ARG A 127 16.82 -0.53 5.22
C ARG A 127 15.54 -1.26 4.83
N ILE A 128 14.63 -0.62 4.12
CA ILE A 128 13.32 -1.20 3.77
C ILE A 128 13.40 -2.23 2.64
N LYS A 129 14.49 -2.26 1.85
CA LYS A 129 14.75 -3.31 0.86
C LYS A 129 14.78 -4.70 1.48
N ARG A 130 15.16 -4.80 2.77
CA ARG A 130 15.19 -6.03 3.57
C ARG A 130 13.79 -6.59 3.86
N ASN A 131 12.74 -5.76 3.80
CA ASN A 131 11.38 -6.26 3.95
C ASN A 131 11.04 -7.18 2.76
N PRO A 132 10.33 -8.31 3.01
CA PRO A 132 9.95 -9.23 1.94
C PRO A 132 9.13 -8.55 0.84
N ARG A 133 9.09 -9.18 -0.34
CA ARG A 133 8.15 -8.76 -1.39
C ARG A 133 6.71 -8.86 -0.84
N GLY A 134 5.86 -7.89 -1.21
CA GLY A 134 4.51 -7.79 -0.66
C GLY A 134 4.42 -7.03 0.67
N PHE A 135 5.50 -6.40 1.14
CA PHE A 135 5.47 -5.47 2.26
C PHE A 135 5.66 -4.03 1.77
N VAL A 136 4.86 -3.11 2.30
CA VAL A 136 4.97 -1.67 2.04
C VAL A 136 5.37 -0.99 3.34
N PHE A 137 6.47 -0.23 3.33
CA PHE A 137 6.94 0.44 4.54
C PHE A 137 5.96 1.51 5.01
N LEU A 138 5.73 1.58 6.32
CA LEU A 138 4.84 2.51 7.00
C LEU A 138 5.58 3.23 8.13
N ASP A 139 5.59 4.55 8.10
CA ASP A 139 6.22 5.39 9.12
C ASP A 139 5.39 6.67 9.37
N VAL A 140 4.52 6.61 10.36
CA VAL A 140 3.88 7.78 10.98
C VAL A 140 4.81 8.25 12.09
N ARG A 141 5.58 9.30 11.81
CA ARG A 141 6.59 9.81 12.73
C ARG A 141 5.97 10.71 13.82
N PRO A 142 6.49 10.68 15.05
CA PRO A 142 6.00 11.51 16.15
C PRO A 142 6.08 13.02 15.90
N ASP A 143 7.07 13.47 15.13
CA ASP A 143 7.34 14.89 14.81
C ASP A 143 6.52 15.40 13.61
N GLY A 144 5.79 14.51 12.93
CA GLY A 144 4.94 14.87 11.79
C GLY A 144 3.46 15.02 12.15
N PRO A 145 2.62 15.50 11.22
CA PRO A 145 1.16 15.52 11.39
C PRO A 145 0.61 14.14 11.79
N GLY A 146 -0.26 14.12 12.82
CA GLY A 146 -0.80 12.88 13.38
C GLY A 146 0.20 12.04 14.18
N GLY A 147 1.40 12.57 14.45
CA GLY A 147 2.45 11.91 15.22
C GLY A 147 2.08 11.53 16.65
N ASP A 148 0.96 12.02 17.18
CA ASP A 148 0.38 11.57 18.46
C ASP A 148 0.00 10.07 18.44
N PHE A 149 -0.23 9.52 17.25
CA PHE A 149 -0.40 8.09 17.02
C PHE A 149 0.74 7.53 16.14
N PRO A 150 1.97 7.42 16.68
CA PRO A 150 3.12 7.02 15.89
C PRO A 150 3.10 5.53 15.59
N ILE A 151 3.44 5.17 14.35
CA ILE A 151 3.47 3.78 13.87
C ILE A 151 4.69 3.64 12.97
N ARG A 152 5.57 2.68 13.27
CA ARG A 152 6.67 2.27 12.40
C ARG A 152 6.59 0.79 12.13
N GLY A 153 6.65 0.43 10.86
CA GLY A 153 6.49 -0.96 10.45
C GLY A 153 6.36 -1.15 8.95
N ALA A 154 5.72 -2.25 8.59
CA ALA A 154 5.42 -2.56 7.20
C ALA A 154 4.03 -3.21 7.06
N ILE A 155 3.25 -2.71 6.11
CA ILE A 155 1.94 -3.24 5.75
C ILE A 155 2.17 -4.51 4.93
N LYS A 156 1.75 -5.67 5.44
CA LYS A 156 1.83 -6.95 4.73
C LYS A 156 0.62 -7.10 3.81
N LEU A 157 0.85 -7.07 2.51
CA LEU A 157 -0.20 -7.19 1.50
C LEU A 157 -0.70 -8.64 1.37
N ARG A 158 -1.99 -8.78 1.09
CA ARG A 158 -2.67 -10.00 0.68
C ARG A 158 -2.43 -10.24 -0.80
N SER A 159 -2.35 -11.51 -1.18
CA SER A 159 -2.58 -11.90 -2.57
C SER A 159 -4.05 -11.73 -2.96
N MET A 160 -4.35 -11.79 -4.27
CA MET A 160 -5.74 -11.76 -4.74
C MET A 160 -6.62 -12.84 -4.08
N LEU A 161 -6.11 -14.08 -3.98
CA LEU A 161 -6.83 -15.18 -3.33
C LEU A 161 -7.09 -14.89 -1.84
N GLN A 162 -6.12 -14.30 -1.14
CA GLN A 162 -6.29 -13.94 0.27
C GLN A 162 -7.30 -12.79 0.45
N MET A 163 -7.40 -11.86 -0.49
CA MET A 163 -8.45 -10.82 -0.46
C MET A 163 -9.83 -11.44 -0.64
N LEU A 164 -10.00 -12.35 -1.61
CA LEU A 164 -11.28 -13.05 -1.82
C LEU A 164 -11.67 -13.89 -0.60
N ALA A 165 -10.71 -14.60 0.00
CA ALA A 165 -10.93 -15.36 1.23
C ALA A 165 -11.33 -14.46 2.40
N PHE A 166 -10.70 -13.28 2.54
CA PHE A 166 -11.05 -12.32 3.58
C PHE A 166 -12.50 -11.83 3.44
N VAL A 167 -12.92 -11.45 2.23
CA VAL A 167 -14.30 -11.03 1.96
C VAL A 167 -15.29 -12.18 2.21
N ALA A 168 -14.99 -13.38 1.71
CA ALA A 168 -15.85 -14.56 1.88
C ALA A 168 -16.01 -14.95 3.36
N ASN A 169 -14.93 -14.90 4.14
CA ASN A 169 -14.97 -15.16 5.58
C ASN A 169 -15.76 -14.08 6.31
N GLY A 170 -15.58 -12.80 5.95
CA GLY A 170 -16.33 -11.67 6.51
C GLY A 170 -17.84 -11.76 6.27
N ALA A 171 -18.26 -12.37 5.17
CA ALA A 171 -19.68 -12.56 4.86
C ALA A 171 -20.34 -13.70 5.66
N ARG A 172 -19.56 -14.58 6.32
CA ARG A 172 -20.09 -15.79 6.97
C ARG A 172 -19.44 -16.14 8.30
N ALA A 173 -18.16 -16.51 8.27
CA ALA A 173 -17.49 -17.22 9.35
C ALA A 173 -16.92 -16.29 10.43
N ALA A 174 -16.38 -15.14 10.02
CA ALA A 174 -15.77 -14.16 10.91
C ALA A 174 -16.19 -12.75 10.50
N PRO A 175 -17.43 -12.34 10.82
CA PRO A 175 -17.93 -11.03 10.45
C PRO A 175 -17.06 -9.91 11.01
N GLU A 176 -16.75 -8.94 10.14
CA GLU A 176 -16.16 -7.68 10.59
C GLU A 176 -17.12 -6.93 11.52
N PHE A 177 -16.58 -6.19 12.49
CA PHE A 177 -17.35 -5.46 13.50
C PHE A 177 -16.99 -3.98 13.56
N ASP A 178 -17.84 -3.19 14.23
CA ASP A 178 -17.66 -1.75 14.32
C ASP A 178 -16.48 -1.42 15.24
N VAL A 179 -15.57 -0.58 14.74
CA VAL A 179 -14.43 -0.10 15.51
C VAL A 179 -14.47 1.42 15.52
N ALA A 180 -14.62 2.00 16.71
CA ALA A 180 -14.52 3.43 16.90
C ALA A 180 -13.09 3.92 16.56
N PRO A 181 -12.95 5.09 15.90
CA PRO A 181 -11.64 5.70 15.67
C PRO A 181 -10.84 5.86 16.97
N ASP A 182 -9.51 5.84 16.88
CA ASP A 182 -8.66 6.18 18.02
C ASP A 182 -8.90 7.66 18.43
N PRO A 183 -8.96 8.00 19.73
CA PRO A 183 -9.17 9.39 20.18
C PRO A 183 -8.17 10.40 19.63
N ARG A 184 -6.98 9.97 19.22
CA ARG A 184 -5.93 10.80 18.61
C ARG A 184 -6.16 11.04 17.10
N THR A 185 -7.17 10.40 16.52
CA THR A 185 -7.55 10.56 15.12
C THR A 185 -8.69 11.57 15.01
N GLY A 186 -8.54 12.56 14.14
CA GLY A 186 -9.62 13.52 13.89
C GLY A 186 -10.81 12.91 13.14
N PRO A 187 -11.85 13.72 12.86
CA PRO A 187 -13.09 13.22 12.25
C PRO A 187 -12.85 12.68 10.83
N VAL A 188 -13.54 11.58 10.50
CA VAL A 188 -13.59 10.94 9.18
C VAL A 188 -15.02 10.88 8.68
N ALA A 189 -15.23 11.02 7.36
CA ALA A 189 -16.57 11.11 6.77
C ALA A 189 -17.39 9.81 6.84
N GLU A 190 -16.73 8.67 6.70
CA GLU A 190 -17.34 7.33 6.79
C GLU A 190 -16.35 6.37 7.46
N ASN A 191 -16.85 5.41 8.24
CA ASN A 191 -16.06 4.32 8.83
C ASN A 191 -16.95 3.07 8.93
N PRO A 192 -17.29 2.44 7.80
CA PRO A 192 -18.26 1.35 7.79
C PRO A 192 -17.69 0.09 8.45
N ARG A 193 -18.60 -0.74 8.96
CA ARG A 193 -18.29 -1.99 9.64
C ARG A 193 -17.36 -2.89 8.85
N ALA A 194 -17.70 -3.19 7.60
CA ALA A 194 -16.97 -4.13 6.75
C ALA A 194 -16.13 -3.43 5.69
N ALA A 195 -15.03 -4.06 5.27
CA ALA A 195 -14.23 -3.59 4.15
C ALA A 195 -15.06 -3.67 2.86
N LEU A 196 -15.81 -4.75 2.69
CA LEU A 196 -16.81 -4.93 1.64
C LEU A 196 -17.94 -5.80 2.18
N HIS A 197 -19.17 -5.29 2.16
CA HIS A 197 -20.34 -6.07 2.54
C HIS A 197 -20.85 -6.92 1.37
N ILE A 198 -21.11 -8.19 1.65
CA ILE A 198 -21.78 -9.12 0.74
C ILE A 198 -23.06 -9.58 1.42
N ASP A 199 -24.19 -9.23 0.83
CA ASP A 199 -25.51 -9.71 1.22
C ASP A 199 -25.70 -11.14 0.72
N ILE A 200 -26.21 -12.01 1.59
CA ILE A 200 -26.52 -13.41 1.26
C ILE A 200 -27.97 -13.68 1.66
N SER A 201 -28.82 -13.87 0.66
CA SER A 201 -30.27 -14.03 0.83
C SER A 201 -30.80 -15.29 0.13
N PRO A 202 -32.03 -15.74 0.45
CA PRO A 202 -32.69 -16.82 -0.29
C PRO A 202 -33.13 -16.44 -1.70
N ALA A 203 -33.26 -15.14 -2.00
CA ALA A 203 -33.74 -14.63 -3.28
C ALA A 203 -32.98 -13.36 -3.67
N PRO A 204 -32.86 -13.04 -4.97
CA PRO A 204 -32.20 -11.81 -5.43
C PRO A 204 -32.76 -10.55 -4.78
N PRO A 205 -31.91 -9.51 -4.57
CA PRO A 205 -32.40 -8.24 -4.05
C PRO A 205 -33.43 -7.64 -5.01
N SER A 206 -34.43 -6.94 -4.46
CA SER A 206 -35.42 -6.20 -5.26
C SER A 206 -34.85 -4.92 -5.89
N THR A 207 -33.58 -4.63 -5.62
CA THR A 207 -32.85 -3.46 -6.13
C THR A 207 -32.18 -3.78 -7.47
N THR A 208 -31.61 -2.77 -8.12
CA THR A 208 -30.86 -2.94 -9.37
C THR A 208 -29.41 -3.39 -9.13
N ILE A 209 -29.06 -3.85 -7.93
CA ILE A 209 -27.72 -4.34 -7.64
C ILE A 209 -27.51 -5.68 -8.35
N ALA A 210 -26.38 -5.81 -9.03
CA ALA A 210 -26.00 -7.08 -9.63
C ALA A 210 -25.87 -8.16 -8.55
N SER A 211 -26.55 -9.29 -8.78
CA SER A 211 -26.50 -10.46 -7.91
C SER A 211 -26.12 -11.71 -8.71
N VAL A 212 -25.62 -12.71 -8.00
CA VAL A 212 -25.35 -14.04 -8.55
C VAL A 212 -25.99 -15.10 -7.66
N ASP A 213 -26.61 -16.09 -8.27
CA ASP A 213 -27.16 -17.24 -7.55
C ASP A 213 -26.13 -18.38 -7.52
N PHE A 214 -25.83 -18.87 -6.32
CA PHE A 214 -24.89 -19.97 -6.13
C PHE A 214 -25.30 -20.83 -4.93
N ALA A 215 -25.33 -22.15 -5.13
CA ALA A 215 -25.69 -23.12 -4.09
C ALA A 215 -27.03 -22.78 -3.36
N GLY A 216 -28.05 -22.37 -4.12
CA GLY A 216 -29.40 -22.08 -3.59
C GLY A 216 -29.49 -20.79 -2.76
N ARG A 217 -28.52 -19.88 -2.87
CA ARG A 217 -28.53 -18.54 -2.25
C ARG A 217 -28.21 -17.50 -3.30
N SER A 218 -28.79 -16.32 -3.15
CA SER A 218 -28.42 -15.13 -3.92
C SER A 218 -27.37 -14.34 -3.16
N TYR A 219 -26.37 -13.84 -3.89
CA TYR A 219 -25.27 -13.03 -3.37
C TYR A 219 -25.28 -11.68 -4.07
N SER A 220 -25.23 -10.59 -3.32
CA SER A 220 -25.12 -9.24 -3.86
C SER A 220 -24.14 -8.40 -3.05
N VAL A 221 -23.60 -7.35 -3.66
CA VAL A 221 -22.80 -6.35 -2.95
C VAL A 221 -23.73 -5.46 -2.13
N GLY A 222 -23.30 -5.00 -0.96
CA GLY A 222 -24.05 -4.05 -0.15
C GLY A 222 -24.46 -2.78 -0.92
N ASP A 223 -25.64 -2.23 -0.62
CA ASP A 223 -26.17 -1.05 -1.30
C ASP A 223 -25.66 0.28 -0.72
N THR A 224 -24.35 0.41 -0.59
CA THR A 224 -23.73 1.67 -0.15
C THR A 224 -22.71 2.14 -1.19
N GLN A 225 -22.43 3.45 -1.18
CA GLN A 225 -21.34 4.01 -2.00
C GLN A 225 -20.00 3.36 -1.67
N TRP A 226 -19.76 3.04 -0.39
CA TRP A 226 -18.57 2.35 0.07
C TRP A 226 -18.44 0.98 -0.58
N ASP A 227 -19.47 0.15 -0.48
CA ASP A 227 -19.44 -1.24 -0.95
C ASP A 227 -19.30 -1.31 -2.47
N ARG A 228 -20.10 -0.54 -3.21
CA ARG A 228 -20.04 -0.48 -4.68
C ARG A 228 -18.65 -0.07 -5.17
N ALA A 229 -18.04 0.92 -4.53
CA ALA A 229 -16.72 1.40 -4.93
C ALA A 229 -15.57 0.50 -4.44
N THR A 230 -15.71 -0.17 -3.29
CA THR A 230 -14.75 -1.21 -2.88
C THR A 230 -14.84 -2.44 -3.78
N PHE A 231 -16.03 -2.82 -4.25
CA PHE A 231 -16.21 -3.90 -5.21
C PHE A 231 -15.58 -3.56 -6.57
N ALA A 232 -15.78 -2.35 -7.09
CA ALA A 232 -15.12 -1.88 -8.30
C ALA A 232 -13.58 -1.95 -8.16
N MET A 233 -13.05 -1.48 -7.03
CA MET A 233 -11.62 -1.56 -6.72
C MET A 233 -11.11 -3.01 -6.66
N LEU A 234 -11.87 -3.93 -6.07
CA LEU A 234 -11.53 -5.35 -6.08
C LEU A 234 -11.47 -5.91 -7.51
N GLY A 235 -12.36 -5.45 -8.40
CA GLY A 235 -12.35 -5.75 -9.82
C GLY A 235 -11.09 -5.23 -10.54
N ASP A 236 -10.71 -3.97 -10.29
CA ASP A 236 -9.47 -3.39 -10.85
C ASP A 236 -8.23 -4.17 -10.38
N LEU A 237 -8.16 -4.50 -9.08
CA LEU A 237 -7.08 -5.30 -8.51
C LEU A 237 -7.02 -6.69 -9.15
N PHE A 238 -8.17 -7.34 -9.37
CA PHE A 238 -8.23 -8.62 -10.06
C PHE A 238 -7.68 -8.52 -11.48
N GLN A 239 -8.06 -7.50 -12.25
CA GLN A 239 -7.57 -7.31 -13.61
C GLN A 239 -6.05 -7.09 -13.64
N THR A 240 -5.50 -6.33 -12.68
CA THR A 240 -4.03 -6.15 -12.58
C THR A 240 -3.30 -7.42 -12.15
N ALA A 241 -3.93 -8.28 -11.34
CA ALA A 241 -3.34 -9.55 -10.92
C ALA A 241 -3.37 -10.61 -12.03
N VAL A 242 -4.33 -10.52 -12.94
CA VAL A 242 -4.50 -11.42 -14.10
C VAL A 242 -3.79 -10.87 -15.36
N GLY A 243 -3.44 -9.58 -15.38
CA GLY A 243 -2.79 -8.90 -16.50
C GLY A 243 -1.29 -9.19 -16.65
N GLU A 244 -0.92 -9.64 -17.86
CA GLU A 244 0.42 -10.01 -18.38
C GLU A 244 1.09 -11.29 -17.82
N VAL A 245 0.61 -12.44 -18.31
CA VAL A 245 1.51 -13.52 -18.72
C VAL A 245 1.91 -13.26 -20.18
N LYS A 246 2.98 -12.49 -20.40
CA LYS A 246 3.73 -12.52 -21.67
C LYS A 246 4.96 -13.40 -21.43
N GLY A 247 5.01 -14.55 -22.10
CA GLY A 247 6.18 -15.42 -22.10
C GLY A 247 6.07 -16.75 -21.34
N VAL A 248 4.87 -17.33 -21.18
CA VAL A 248 4.74 -18.74 -20.76
C VAL A 248 4.15 -19.53 -21.92
N ASP A 249 5.04 -20.06 -22.74
CA ASP A 249 4.77 -21.15 -23.68
C ASP A 249 4.61 -22.45 -22.87
N LEU A 250 3.49 -22.62 -22.16
CA LEU A 250 3.10 -23.92 -21.62
C LEU A 250 1.61 -24.15 -21.90
N PRO A 251 1.28 -25.10 -22.79
CA PRO A 251 -0.10 -25.45 -23.08
C PRO A 251 -0.65 -26.25 -21.90
N ILE A 252 -1.57 -25.68 -21.13
CA ILE A 252 -2.43 -26.48 -20.27
C ILE A 252 -3.59 -26.96 -21.13
N THR A 253 -3.46 -28.16 -21.68
CA THR A 253 -4.58 -28.94 -22.21
C THR A 253 -5.38 -29.48 -21.04
N ILE A 254 -6.63 -29.02 -20.87
CA ILE A 254 -7.61 -29.71 -20.03
C ILE A 254 -8.34 -30.71 -20.93
N SER A 255 -8.02 -31.99 -20.76
CA SER A 255 -8.75 -33.10 -21.38
C SER A 255 -10.16 -33.22 -20.79
N LYS A 256 -11.13 -33.55 -21.64
CA LYS A 256 -12.53 -33.84 -21.30
C LYS A 256 -12.69 -34.96 -20.27
#